data_AF-A0A0J6KHP8-F1
#
_entry.id   AF-A0A0J6KHP8-F1
#
_cell.length_a   1.000
_cell.length_b   1.000
_cell.length_c   1.000
_cell.angle_alpha   90.00
_cell.angle_beta   90.00
_cell.angle_gamma   90.00
#
_symmetry.space_group_name_H-M   'P 1'
#
loop_
_entity.id
_entity.type
_entity.pdbx_description
1 polymer ?
#
loop_
_entity_poly.entity_id
_entity_poly.type
_entity_poly.pdbx_seq_one_letter_code
_entity_poly.pdbx_strand_id
1 'polypeptide(L)'
;MLMIAKLPNGMINVPADQLAELGIDEATASRLIRAAKLELLRIERDRRLVASDKTQLPDAPYSAEQRSAWQAYRKQLRDMPESVADIDHVIWPACPA
;
A
#
# COMPACT_ATOMS: atom_id res chain seq x y z
N MET A 1 14.70 16.73 -9.60
CA MET A 1 14.19 15.45 -10.14
C MET A 1 12.87 15.19 -9.43
N LEU A 2 11.74 15.48 -10.09
CA LEU A 2 10.45 15.80 -9.45
C LEU A 2 9.59 14.57 -9.15
N MET A 3 8.77 14.73 -8.12
CA MET A 3 8.33 13.73 -7.18
C MET A 3 6.84 13.39 -7.41
N ILE A 4 6.48 12.11 -7.35
CA ILE A 4 5.18 11.56 -7.79
C ILE A 4 4.15 11.61 -6.65
N ALA A 5 3.12 12.45 -6.75
CA ALA A 5 1.87 12.34 -5.98
C ALA A 5 0.73 11.85 -6.89
N LYS A 6 0.00 10.82 -6.47
CA LYS A 6 -1.10 10.18 -7.22
C LYS A 6 -2.45 10.68 -6.69
N LEU A 7 -3.20 11.41 -7.52
CA LEU A 7 -4.63 11.72 -7.38
C LEU A 7 -5.42 10.99 -8.49
N PRO A 8 -6.77 10.90 -8.41
CA PRO A 8 -7.59 9.95 -9.18
C PRO A 8 -7.49 10.06 -10.71
N ASN A 9 -7.01 11.19 -11.24
CA ASN A 9 -7.06 11.53 -12.68
C ASN A 9 -5.68 11.55 -13.38
N GLY A 10 -4.65 10.92 -12.82
CA GLY A 10 -3.33 10.80 -13.45
C GLY A 10 -2.25 11.66 -12.80
N MET A 11 -0.98 11.40 -13.18
CA MET A 11 0.19 12.07 -12.64
C MET A 11 0.27 13.50 -13.19
N ILE A 12 0.02 14.51 -12.35
CA ILE A 12 0.35 15.90 -12.69
C ILE A 12 1.79 16.13 -12.24
N ASN A 13 2.67 16.40 -13.21
CA ASN A 13 4.00 16.93 -12.93
C ASN A 13 3.87 18.42 -12.59
N VAL A 14 3.97 18.76 -11.31
CA VAL A 14 4.01 20.16 -10.87
C VAL A 14 5.47 20.59 -10.84
N PRO A 15 5.88 21.57 -11.66
CA PRO A 15 7.26 22.07 -11.64
C PRO A 15 7.57 22.80 -10.32
N ALA A 16 8.85 22.78 -9.92
CA ALA A 16 9.30 23.17 -8.58
C ALA A 16 9.11 24.67 -8.28
N ASP A 17 9.07 25.50 -9.31
CA ASP A 17 8.76 26.93 -9.28
C ASP A 17 7.33 27.21 -8.78
N GLN A 18 6.35 26.42 -9.24
CA GLN A 18 4.95 26.56 -8.82
C GLN A 18 4.72 26.13 -7.37
N LEU A 19 5.51 25.18 -6.86
CA LEU A 19 5.44 24.78 -5.45
C LEU A 19 5.94 25.89 -4.53
N ALA A 20 6.98 26.60 -4.95
CA ALA A 20 7.52 27.75 -4.22
C ALA A 20 6.52 28.92 -4.16
N GLU A 21 5.77 29.18 -5.24
CA GLU A 21 4.71 30.19 -5.26
C GLU A 21 3.55 29.87 -4.31
N LEU A 22 3.27 28.58 -4.07
CA LEU A 22 2.26 28.12 -3.11
C LEU A 22 2.77 28.07 -1.66
N GLY A 23 4.01 28.50 -1.41
CA GLY A 23 4.63 28.45 -0.08
C GLY A 23 4.90 27.02 0.42
N ILE A 24 4.91 26.04 -0.49
CA ILE A 24 5.19 24.64 -0.16
C ILE A 24 6.68 24.41 -0.35
N ASP A 25 7.40 24.24 0.75
CA ASP A 25 8.80 23.85 0.70
C ASP A 25 8.98 22.38 0.25
N GLU A 26 10.18 22.05 -0.22
CA GLU A 26 10.51 20.70 -0.70
C GLU A 26 10.32 19.63 0.40
N ALA A 27 10.56 19.99 1.66
CA ALA A 27 10.35 19.11 2.81
C ALA A 27 8.87 18.78 3.02
N THR A 28 7.99 19.77 2.92
CA THR A 28 6.54 19.60 3.01
C THR A 28 6.01 18.81 1.84
N ALA A 29 6.45 19.11 0.61
CA ALA A 29 6.11 18.33 -0.58
C ALA A 29 6.50 16.85 -0.40
N SER A 30 7.73 16.59 0.05
CA SER A 30 8.22 15.24 0.33
C SER A 30 7.40 14.49 1.38
N ARG A 31 7.04 15.18 2.47
CA ARG A 31 6.20 14.62 3.53
C ARG A 31 4.80 14.26 3.03
N LEU A 32 4.18 15.16 2.25
CA LEU A 32 2.84 14.95 1.68
C LEU A 32 2.84 13.78 0.69
N ILE A 33 3.86 13.71 -0.17
CA ILE A 33 4.03 12.60 -1.12
C ILE A 33 4.20 11.28 -0.39
N ARG A 34 5.05 11.25 0.65
CA ARG A 34 5.23 10.05 1.47
C ARG A 34 3.92 9.62 2.14
N ALA A 35 3.15 10.56 2.68
CA ALA A 35 1.85 10.27 3.29
C ALA A 35 0.85 9.71 2.28
N ALA A 36 0.78 10.29 1.07
CA ALA A 36 -0.09 9.81 0.00
C ALA A 36 0.28 8.38 -0.44
N LYS A 37 1.58 8.09 -0.60
CA LYS A 37 2.05 6.73 -0.93
C LYS A 37 1.70 5.71 0.16
N LEU A 38 1.86 6.09 1.43
CA LEU A 38 1.48 5.24 2.56
C LEU A 38 -0.02 4.92 2.58
N GLU A 39 -0.84 5.88 2.21
CA GLU A 39 -2.29 5.70 2.14
C GLU A 39 -2.68 4.75 1.01
N LEU A 40 -2.06 4.88 -0.17
CA LEU A 40 -2.26 3.93 -1.27
C LEU A 40 -1.86 2.51 -0.89
N LEU A 41 -0.77 2.35 -0.13
CA LEU A 41 -0.34 1.06 0.38
C LEU A 41 -1.39 0.45 1.32
N ARG A 42 -1.97 1.23 2.22
CA ARG A 42 -3.05 0.78 3.12
C ARG A 42 -4.31 0.38 2.35
N ILE A 43 -4.72 1.17 1.37
CA ILE A 43 -5.87 0.84 0.51
C ILE A 43 -5.66 -0.50 -0.19
N GLU A 44 -4.46 -0.71 -0.74
CA GLU A 44 -4.16 -1.93 -1.49
C GLU A 44 -3.97 -3.16 -0.56
N ARG A 45 -3.47 -2.96 0.67
CA ARG A 45 -3.49 -3.96 1.74
C ARG A 45 -4.92 -4.37 2.07
N ASP A 46 -5.80 -3.39 2.27
CA ASP A 46 -7.19 -3.63 2.64
C ASP A 46 -7.94 -4.34 1.52
N ARG A 47 -7.67 -3.98 0.26
CA ARG A 47 -8.18 -4.70 -0.93
C ARG A 47 -7.80 -6.19 -0.91
N ARG A 48 -6.54 -6.52 -0.61
CA ARG A 48 -6.06 -7.91 -0.51
C ARG A 48 -6.65 -8.66 0.68
N LEU A 49 -6.84 -7.98 1.82
CA LEU A 49 -7.52 -8.55 2.98
C LEU A 49 -8.99 -8.86 2.66
N VAL A 50 -9.71 -7.95 2.01
CA VAL A 50 -11.10 -8.20 1.59
C VAL A 50 -11.17 -9.37 0.60
N ALA A 51 -10.28 -9.42 -0.39
CA ALA A 51 -10.25 -10.49 -1.38
C ALA A 51 -9.99 -11.89 -0.78
N SER A 52 -9.26 -11.96 0.33
CA SER A 52 -8.94 -13.19 1.05
C SER A 52 -9.87 -13.47 2.24
N ASP A 53 -10.95 -12.71 2.41
CA ASP A 53 -11.78 -12.82 3.61
C ASP A 53 -12.55 -14.15 3.70
N LYS A 54 -13.07 -14.62 2.55
CA LYS A 54 -13.76 -15.91 2.42
C LYS A 54 -12.92 -17.11 2.87
N THR A 55 -11.60 -17.00 2.91
CA THR A 55 -10.70 -18.10 3.30
C THR A 55 -10.60 -18.27 4.81
N GLN A 56 -11.13 -17.31 5.57
CA GLN A 56 -11.15 -17.32 7.03
C GLN A 56 -12.41 -17.98 7.61
N LEU A 57 -13.40 -18.28 6.77
CA LEU A 57 -14.64 -18.90 7.22
C LEU A 57 -14.40 -20.35 7.66
N PRO A 58 -15.04 -20.84 8.75
CA PRO A 58 -14.86 -22.21 9.23
C PRO A 58 -15.26 -23.29 8.20
N ASP A 59 -16.26 -22.98 7.37
CA ASP A 59 -16.81 -23.85 6.33
C ASP A 59 -16.03 -23.80 5.01
N ALA A 60 -15.01 -22.95 4.89
CA ALA A 60 -14.21 -22.84 3.69
C ALA A 60 -13.52 -24.20 3.37
N PRO A 61 -13.55 -24.67 2.12
CA PRO A 61 -13.12 -26.02 1.72
C PRO A 61 -11.58 -26.12 1.58
N TYR A 62 -10.85 -25.66 2.60
CA TYR A 62 -9.39 -25.68 2.65
C TYR A 62 -8.88 -26.80 3.57
N SER A 63 -7.70 -27.33 3.28
CA SER A 63 -6.98 -28.20 4.24
C SER A 63 -6.46 -27.39 5.44
N ALA A 64 -5.93 -28.07 6.46
CA ALA A 64 -5.30 -27.38 7.59
C ALA A 64 -4.07 -26.56 7.16
N GLU A 65 -3.28 -27.11 6.23
CA GLU A 65 -2.09 -26.48 5.65
C GLU A 65 -2.46 -25.24 4.84
N GLN A 66 -3.50 -25.32 4.01
CA GLN A 66 -4.01 -24.19 3.24
C GLN A 66 -4.54 -23.08 4.15
N ARG A 67 -5.28 -23.42 5.22
CA ARG A 67 -5.72 -22.44 6.22
C ARG A 67 -4.54 -21.74 6.89
N SER A 68 -3.50 -22.49 7.26
CA SER A 68 -2.27 -21.93 7.84
C SER A 68 -1.57 -20.97 6.86
N ALA A 69 -1.48 -21.33 5.57
CA ALA A 69 -0.93 -20.47 4.54
C ALA A 69 -1.73 -19.15 4.38
N TRP A 70 -3.06 -19.23 4.38
CA TRP A 70 -3.93 -18.04 4.34
C TRP A 70 -3.80 -17.16 5.59
N GLN A 71 -3.66 -17.75 6.77
CA GLN A 71 -3.40 -17.01 8.01
C GLN A 71 -2.05 -16.29 7.97
N ALA A 72 -0.99 -16.98 7.52
CA ALA A 72 0.34 -16.39 7.36
C ALA A 72 0.34 -15.24 6.34
N TYR A 73 -0.31 -15.44 5.19
CA TYR A 73 -0.50 -14.42 4.16
C TYR A 73 -1.20 -13.17 4.74
N ARG A 74 -2.35 -13.35 5.40
CA ARG A 74 -3.10 -12.23 5.99
C ARG A 74 -2.36 -11.55 7.14
N LYS A 75 -1.55 -12.28 7.90
CA LYS A 75 -0.67 -11.70 8.92
C LYS A 75 0.35 -10.77 8.27
N GLN A 76 1.07 -11.25 7.26
CA GLN A 76 2.05 -10.44 6.51
C GLN A 76 1.43 -9.19 5.91
N LEU A 77 0.19 -9.26 5.40
CA LEU A 77 -0.52 -8.07 4.95
C LEU A 77 -0.80 -7.08 6.08
N ARG A 78 -1.25 -7.54 7.25
CA ARG A 78 -1.56 -6.66 8.40
C ARG A 78 -0.33 -6.01 9.02
N ASP A 79 0.82 -6.68 8.94
CA ASP A 79 2.10 -6.12 9.36
C ASP A 79 2.54 -4.94 8.47
N MET A 80 1.91 -4.76 7.30
CA MET A 80 2.09 -3.58 6.45
C MET A 80 1.18 -2.42 6.92
N PRO A 81 1.70 -1.17 6.93
CA PRO A 81 2.93 -0.71 6.27
C PRO A 81 4.20 -0.75 7.13
N GLU A 82 4.12 -1.12 8.40
CA GLU A 82 5.25 -1.04 9.34
C GLU A 82 6.43 -1.93 8.95
N SER A 83 6.15 -3.05 8.28
CA SER A 83 7.16 -3.98 7.75
C SER A 83 7.82 -3.54 6.43
N VAL A 84 7.38 -2.43 5.82
CA VAL A 84 7.84 -2.01 4.49
C VAL A 84 9.01 -1.04 4.62
N ALA A 85 10.20 -1.51 4.24
CA ALA A 85 11.42 -0.70 4.26
C ALA A 85 11.46 0.36 3.15
N ASP A 86 10.98 0.01 1.95
CA ASP A 86 10.92 0.90 0.79
C ASP A 86 9.48 1.01 0.27
N ILE A 87 8.88 2.19 0.43
CA ILE A 87 7.51 2.49 0.00
C ILE A 87 7.41 2.61 -1.53
N ASP A 88 8.53 2.85 -2.22
CA ASP A 88 8.56 2.93 -3.69
C ASP A 88 8.66 1.54 -4.35
N HIS A 89 9.13 0.53 -3.62
CA HIS A 89 9.29 -0.84 -4.09
C HIS A 89 8.65 -1.85 -3.13
N VAL A 90 7.33 -1.72 -2.94
CA VAL A 90 6.57 -2.63 -2.07
C VAL A 90 6.47 -4.03 -2.67
N ILE A 91 7.05 -5.01 -1.99
CA ILE A 91 6.91 -6.44 -2.33
C ILE A 91 5.73 -7.01 -1.53
N TRP A 92 4.73 -7.54 -2.25
CA TRP A 92 3.56 -8.17 -1.63
C TRP A 92 3.77 -9.66 -1.42
N PRO A 93 3.21 -10.25 -0.35
CA PRO A 93 3.26 -11.69 -0.15
C PRO A 93 2.51 -12.41 -1.29
N ALA A 94 2.99 -13.60 -1.65
CA ALA A 94 2.37 -14.42 -2.67
C ALA A 94 1.00 -14.93 -2.17
N CYS A 95 -0.01 -14.83 -3.04
CA CYS A 95 -1.34 -15.36 -2.73
C CYS A 95 -1.28 -16.89 -2.63
N PRO A 96 -1.78 -17.50 -1.54
CA PRO A 96 -1.90 -18.96 -1.44
C PRO A 96 -2.92 -19.52 -2.44
N ALA A 97 -2.83 -20.83 -2.69
CA ALA A 97 -3.76 -21.61 -3.53
C ALA A 97 -4.87 -22.27 -2.71
#